data_AF-A0A2S8G7A7-F1
#
_entry.id   AF-A0A2S8G7A7-F1
#
_cell.length_a   1.000
_cell.length_b   1.000
_cell.length_c   1.000
_cell.angle_alpha   90.00
_cell.angle_beta   90.00
_cell.angle_gamma   90.00
#
_symmetry.space_group_name_H-M   'P 1'
#
loop_
_entity.id
_entity.type
_entity.pdbx_description
1 polymer ?
#
loop_
_entity_poly.entity_id
_entity_poly.type
_entity_poly.pdbx_seq_one_letter_code
_entity_poly.pdbx_strand_id
1 'polypeptide(L)'
;MRQFGIVLVVGIMAPLVSNSSLHAQQAERRAKAPEFNNTTTSIIFFKDVFAEALQGERPTILSENSQAPAMAPSSPAGGGGMQSPATTGGGKAGEWADIISPGTIQDEVKRLNNQLAETVQNVRKFNGGGFEEARRDFTELAMLFEIIAEHDGDVRWKEFALTARDGFARAGFNSKVGTDNSFKEAKLRAEDVEQLVRGGSIDTREADPKATWDAIADRPPLMQRLEIAYQKRLKPMTASESEFKSNVEEILHEAEIIAAIGHAMQKEGFEYYDDADYVTFSQQMQEAALKVVKAVKENNADAARTAAGDVGQSCTLCHESYR
;
A
#
# COMPACT_ATOMS: atom_id res chain seq x y z
N MET A 1 46.52 -2.59 -77.02
CA MET A 1 46.81 -1.33 -77.75
C MET A 1 45.63 -0.40 -77.59
N ARG A 2 45.89 0.88 -77.26
CA ARG A 2 45.04 2.07 -77.39
C ARG A 2 43.74 2.09 -76.55
N GLN A 3 43.62 2.94 -75.52
CA GLN A 3 43.52 4.42 -75.47
C GLN A 3 42.08 4.96 -75.46
N PHE A 4 41.87 5.85 -74.47
CA PHE A 4 40.99 7.03 -74.41
C PHE A 4 39.54 6.95 -73.92
N GLY A 5 39.29 7.79 -72.92
CA GLY A 5 37.99 8.25 -72.43
C GLY A 5 38.13 9.05 -71.14
N ILE A 6 38.83 10.20 -71.19
CA ILE A 6 38.90 11.18 -70.10
C ILE A 6 37.58 11.97 -70.08
N VAL A 7 36.88 12.00 -68.94
CA VAL A 7 35.85 13.02 -68.65
C VAL A 7 36.23 13.74 -67.37
N LEU A 8 36.44 15.04 -67.53
CA LEU A 8 36.84 16.01 -66.53
C LEU A 8 35.56 16.51 -65.81
N VAL A 9 35.46 16.31 -64.49
CA VAL A 9 34.38 16.87 -63.66
C VAL A 9 34.96 18.02 -62.83
N VAL A 10 34.58 19.24 -63.19
CA VAL A 10 34.63 20.47 -62.38
C VAL A 10 33.18 20.66 -61.94
N GLY A 11 32.79 20.76 -60.67
CA GLY A 11 33.39 21.48 -59.55
C GLY A 11 32.44 22.61 -59.18
N ILE A 12 31.43 22.34 -58.34
CA ILE A 12 30.62 23.37 -57.67
C ILE A 12 30.58 23.01 -56.19
N MET A 13 31.44 23.68 -55.42
CA MET A 13 31.38 23.74 -53.96
C MET A 13 30.35 24.78 -53.54
N ALA A 14 29.33 24.37 -52.79
CA ALA A 14 28.44 25.27 -52.07
C ALA A 14 28.76 25.20 -50.56
N PRO A 15 28.90 26.32 -49.84
CA PRO A 15 29.12 26.30 -48.40
C PRO A 15 27.83 25.96 -47.64
N LEU A 16 27.91 24.94 -46.79
CA LEU A 16 26.92 24.61 -45.75
C LEU A 16 26.92 25.71 -44.68
N VAL A 17 25.83 26.47 -44.62
CA VAL A 17 25.54 27.37 -43.50
C VAL A 17 24.77 26.57 -42.44
N SER A 18 25.41 26.29 -41.32
CA SER A 18 24.76 25.67 -40.16
C SER A 18 23.91 26.70 -39.41
N ASN A 19 22.58 26.61 -39.55
CA ASN A 19 21.65 27.34 -38.68
C ASN A 19 21.46 26.56 -37.38
N SER A 20 22.17 26.96 -36.33
CA SER A 20 21.90 26.54 -34.95
C SER A 20 20.69 27.32 -34.42
N SER A 21 19.48 26.77 -34.55
CA SER A 21 18.30 27.32 -33.89
C SER A 21 18.26 26.86 -32.42
N LEU A 22 18.69 27.74 -31.52
CA LEU A 22 18.33 27.66 -30.10
C LEU A 22 16.81 27.77 -29.98
N HIS A 23 16.12 26.63 -29.83
CA HIS A 23 14.74 26.60 -29.36
C HIS A 23 14.75 26.91 -27.86
N ALA A 24 14.56 28.18 -27.51
CA ALA A 24 14.09 28.54 -26.19
C ALA A 24 12.68 27.94 -26.01
N GLN A 25 12.52 26.97 -25.12
CA GLN A 25 11.22 26.46 -24.71
C GLN A 25 10.39 27.64 -24.19
N GLN A 26 9.37 28.01 -24.96
CA GLN A 26 8.39 29.00 -24.56
C GLN A 26 7.62 28.42 -23.36
N ALA A 27 7.82 29.01 -22.18
CA ALA A 27 7.14 28.59 -20.96
C ALA A 27 5.63 28.58 -21.21
N GLU A 28 4.98 27.43 -20.99
CA GLU A 28 3.52 27.30 -21.08
C GLU A 28 2.87 28.38 -20.21
N ARG A 29 2.01 29.20 -20.83
CA ARG A 29 1.24 30.22 -20.14
C ARG A 29 0.34 29.53 -19.13
N ARG A 30 0.69 29.63 -17.84
CA ARG A 30 -0.19 29.23 -16.74
C ARG A 30 -1.53 29.97 -16.86
N ALA A 31 -2.62 29.25 -16.65
CA ALA A 31 -3.95 29.83 -16.62
C ALA A 31 -4.01 30.96 -15.58
N LYS A 32 -4.71 32.06 -15.92
CA LYS A 32 -4.93 33.17 -14.98
C LYS A 32 -5.76 32.64 -13.81
N ALA A 33 -5.33 32.94 -12.58
CA ALA A 33 -6.08 32.57 -11.39
C ALA A 33 -7.50 33.17 -11.44
N PRO A 34 -8.52 32.43 -10.99
CA PRO A 34 -9.88 32.95 -10.93
C PRO A 34 -9.96 34.12 -9.94
N GLU A 35 -10.74 35.14 -10.31
CA GLU A 35 -11.03 36.26 -9.43
C GLU A 35 -12.28 35.92 -8.61
N PHE A 36 -12.14 35.85 -7.29
CA PHE A 36 -13.26 35.58 -6.39
C PHE A 36 -13.94 36.88 -5.96
N ASN A 37 -15.27 36.94 -6.11
CA ASN A 37 -16.06 38.06 -5.62
C ASN A 37 -16.28 37.92 -4.10
N ASN A 38 -15.58 38.76 -3.33
CA ASN A 38 -15.64 38.78 -1.87
C ASN A 38 -17.06 38.86 -1.31
N THR A 39 -17.99 39.56 -1.99
CA THR A 39 -19.39 39.69 -1.58
C THR A 39 -20.14 38.35 -1.62
N THR A 40 -19.73 37.42 -2.48
CA THR A 40 -20.31 36.08 -2.60
C THR A 40 -19.53 35.07 -1.74
N THR A 41 -18.20 35.19 -1.71
CA THR A 41 -17.34 34.21 -1.03
C THR A 41 -17.41 34.33 0.50
N SER A 42 -17.59 35.55 1.04
CA SER A 42 -17.70 35.76 2.49
C SER A 42 -19.03 35.30 3.11
N ILE A 43 -19.99 34.87 2.29
CA ILE A 43 -21.26 34.28 2.76
C ILE A 43 -21.05 32.79 3.11
N ILE A 44 -20.13 32.12 2.43
CA ILE A 44 -19.90 30.68 2.54
C ILE A 44 -18.62 30.37 3.32
N PHE A 45 -17.61 31.25 3.23
CA PHE A 45 -16.31 31.06 3.87
C PHE A 45 -16.02 32.22 4.84
N PHE A 46 -15.57 31.87 6.04
CA PHE A 46 -15.02 32.84 6.98
C PHE A 46 -13.75 33.47 6.40
N LYS A 47 -13.53 34.76 6.64
CA LYS A 47 -12.27 35.39 6.24
C LYS A 47 -11.11 34.91 7.10
N ASP A 48 -11.41 34.63 8.37
CA ASP A 48 -10.52 34.01 9.32
C ASP A 48 -11.32 33.09 10.25
N VAL A 49 -11.16 31.78 10.07
CA VAL A 49 -11.85 30.75 10.85
C VAL A 49 -11.51 30.85 12.34
N PHE A 50 -10.30 31.30 12.69
CA PHE A 50 -9.86 31.42 14.08
C PHE A 50 -10.42 32.65 14.78
N ALA A 51 -10.69 33.72 14.03
CA ALA A 51 -11.30 34.93 14.58
C ALA A 51 -12.84 34.89 14.55
N GLU A 52 -13.43 34.23 13.55
CA GLU A 52 -14.87 34.36 13.25
C GLU A 52 -15.70 33.12 13.62
N ALA A 53 -15.11 31.92 13.69
CA ALA A 53 -15.87 30.67 13.83
C ALA A 53 -15.49 29.83 15.06
N LEU A 54 -14.23 29.84 15.47
CA LEU A 54 -13.75 29.03 16.60
C LEU A 54 -13.91 29.79 17.92
N GLN A 55 -14.75 29.27 18.82
CA GLN A 55 -14.91 29.77 20.19
C GLN A 55 -14.42 28.73 21.19
N GLY A 56 -13.56 29.15 22.11
CA GLY A 56 -12.97 28.30 23.14
C GLY A 56 -11.45 28.45 23.23
N GLU A 57 -10.88 27.99 24.34
CA GLU A 57 -9.44 27.98 24.54
C GLU A 57 -8.82 26.87 23.67
N ARG A 58 -7.79 27.22 22.88
CA ARG A 58 -7.11 26.27 22.00
C ARG A 58 -6.53 25.13 22.85
N PRO A 59 -6.83 23.85 22.54
CA PRO A 59 -6.25 22.72 23.26
C PRO A 59 -4.72 22.83 23.32
N THR A 60 -4.13 22.70 24.51
CA THR A 60 -2.69 22.83 24.74
C THR A 60 -1.86 21.88 23.88
N ILE A 61 -2.40 20.71 23.53
CA ILE A 61 -1.79 19.72 22.64
C ILE A 61 -1.49 20.27 21.21
N LEU A 62 -2.22 21.30 20.76
CA LEU A 62 -2.02 21.92 19.44
C LEU A 62 -1.05 23.11 19.49
N SER A 63 -0.56 23.48 20.67
CA SER A 63 0.39 24.58 20.89
C SER A 63 1.83 24.09 21.05
N GLU A 64 2.03 22.82 21.42
CA GLU A 64 3.35 22.21 21.58
C GLU A 64 4.06 21.94 20.24
N ASN A 65 3.32 21.84 19.12
CA ASN A 65 3.89 21.70 17.78
C ASN A 65 4.19 23.03 17.06
N SER A 66 4.12 24.17 17.76
CA SER A 66 4.43 25.51 17.20
C SER A 66 5.79 26.04 17.63
N GLN A 67 6.81 25.18 17.73
CA GLN A 67 8.20 25.63 17.74
C GLN A 67 8.90 25.12 16.49
N ALA A 68 9.08 26.02 15.53
CA ALA A 68 10.06 25.83 14.46
C ALA A 68 11.44 25.55 15.08
N PRO A 69 12.19 24.55 14.60
CA PRO A 69 13.49 24.23 15.19
C PRO A 69 14.46 25.39 14.96
N ALA A 70 14.87 26.02 16.06
CA ALA A 70 15.98 26.96 16.07
C ALA A 70 17.28 26.19 15.79
N MET A 71 18.00 26.59 14.74
CA MET A 71 19.37 26.14 14.50
C MET A 71 20.25 26.52 15.70
N ALA A 72 20.83 25.53 16.37
CA ALA A 72 21.89 25.70 17.35
C ALA A 72 23.18 25.01 16.85
N PRO A 73 24.36 25.57 17.19
CA PRO A 73 25.60 25.27 16.48
C PRO A 73 26.28 23.98 16.95
N SER A 74 27.05 23.40 16.03
CA SER A 74 27.90 22.23 16.20
C SER A 74 29.19 22.52 16.96
N SER A 75 29.57 21.63 17.90
CA SER A 75 30.96 21.34 18.32
C SER A 75 31.01 20.23 19.41
N PRO A 76 32.17 19.54 19.61
CA PRO A 76 32.22 18.09 19.38
C PRO A 76 32.58 17.21 20.60
N ALA A 77 32.30 15.91 20.40
CA ALA A 77 33.00 14.70 20.86
C ALA A 77 33.16 14.42 22.37
N GLY A 78 32.69 13.24 22.79
CA GLY A 78 33.35 12.45 23.83
C GLY A 78 32.44 11.53 24.64
N GLY A 79 32.73 10.23 24.60
CA GLY A 79 32.48 9.32 25.73
C GLY A 79 31.38 8.28 25.51
N GLY A 80 31.80 7.04 25.25
CA GLY A 80 30.92 5.88 25.18
C GLY A 80 30.28 5.55 26.54
N GLY A 81 29.07 5.00 26.45
CA GLY A 81 28.32 4.48 27.58
C GLY A 81 27.21 3.58 27.06
N MET A 82 27.49 2.28 27.10
CA MET A 82 26.53 1.20 26.88
C MET A 82 25.32 1.40 27.81
N GLN A 83 24.14 1.66 27.24
CA GLN A 83 22.87 1.55 27.95
C GLN A 83 21.97 0.57 27.20
N SER A 84 21.53 -0.43 27.95
CA SER A 84 20.59 -1.47 27.57
C SER A 84 19.31 -0.89 26.94
N PRO A 85 18.64 -1.63 26.04
CA PRO A 85 17.42 -1.13 25.42
C PRO A 85 16.33 -0.99 26.47
N ALA A 86 15.74 0.20 26.50
CA ALA A 86 14.47 0.46 27.14
C ALA A 86 13.38 -0.36 26.41
N THR A 87 12.65 -1.14 27.19
CA THR A 87 11.40 -1.81 26.83
C THR A 87 10.34 -0.78 26.42
N THR A 88 9.88 -0.86 25.17
CA THR A 88 8.68 -0.17 24.67
C THR A 88 7.91 -1.09 23.73
N GLY A 89 6.61 -1.26 23.98
CA GLY A 89 5.61 -1.79 23.03
C GLY A 89 5.52 -3.31 22.96
N GLY A 90 4.65 -3.92 23.78
CA GLY A 90 4.43 -5.37 23.82
C GLY A 90 3.61 -5.92 22.67
N GLY A 91 4.17 -5.92 21.46
CA GLY A 91 3.87 -6.97 20.48
C GLY A 91 4.75 -8.17 20.80
N LYS A 92 4.18 -9.38 20.93
CA LYS A 92 4.99 -10.58 21.03
C LYS A 92 5.74 -10.76 19.71
N ALA A 93 7.04 -10.46 19.69
CA ALA A 93 7.95 -11.03 18.70
C ALA A 93 7.73 -12.56 18.72
N GLY A 94 7.17 -13.11 17.64
CA GLY A 94 6.76 -14.50 17.51
C GLY A 94 5.42 -14.72 16.80
N GLU A 95 4.51 -13.74 16.80
CA GLU A 95 3.08 -14.00 16.51
C GLU A 95 2.77 -14.24 15.03
N TRP A 96 3.35 -13.47 14.11
CA TRP A 96 3.03 -13.56 12.69
C TRP A 96 3.55 -14.84 12.02
N ALA A 97 4.66 -15.39 12.52
CA ALA A 97 5.29 -16.59 11.96
C ALA A 97 4.42 -17.85 12.08
N ASP A 98 3.49 -17.87 13.05
CA ASP A 98 2.52 -18.96 13.22
C ASP A 98 1.27 -18.80 12.31
N ILE A 99 1.08 -17.62 11.73
CA ILE A 99 -0.14 -17.23 10.99
C ILE A 99 0.10 -17.28 9.48
N ILE A 100 1.23 -16.75 9.02
CA ILE A 100 1.53 -16.58 7.59
C ILE A 100 3.02 -16.83 7.34
N SER A 101 3.32 -17.53 6.24
CA SER A 101 4.70 -17.85 5.89
C SER A 101 5.40 -16.69 5.17
N PRO A 102 6.74 -16.56 5.28
CA PRO A 102 7.51 -15.62 4.47
C PRO A 102 7.31 -15.78 2.96
N GLY A 103 7.06 -17.02 2.50
CA GLY A 103 6.81 -17.33 1.10
C GLY A 103 5.52 -16.69 0.61
N THR A 104 4.41 -16.91 1.33
CA THR A 104 3.11 -16.32 1.01
C THR A 104 3.16 -14.79 1.04
N ILE A 105 3.82 -14.16 2.02
CA ILE A 105 3.98 -12.70 2.03
C ILE A 105 4.69 -12.22 0.76
N GLN A 106 5.81 -12.84 0.40
CA GLN A 106 6.58 -12.43 -0.77
C GLN A 106 5.84 -12.63 -2.08
N ASP A 107 5.07 -13.71 -2.20
CA ASP A 107 4.31 -13.99 -3.40
C ASP A 107 3.08 -13.08 -3.51
N GLU A 108 2.45 -12.71 -2.39
CA GLU A 108 1.38 -11.72 -2.37
C GLU A 108 1.89 -10.35 -2.80
N VAL A 109 3.01 -9.88 -2.24
CA VAL A 109 3.60 -8.58 -2.63
C VAL A 109 3.93 -8.54 -4.13
N LYS A 110 4.47 -9.63 -4.69
CA LYS A 110 4.71 -9.73 -6.15
C LYS A 110 3.41 -9.74 -6.96
N ARG A 111 2.37 -10.39 -6.45
CA ARG A 111 1.05 -10.43 -7.10
C ARG A 111 0.42 -9.04 -7.14
N LEU A 112 0.43 -8.33 -6.02
CA LEU A 112 -0.05 -6.95 -5.91
C LEU A 112 0.77 -6.00 -6.77
N ASN A 113 2.10 -6.19 -6.88
CA ASN A 113 2.94 -5.44 -7.81
C ASN A 113 2.46 -5.55 -9.27
N ASN A 114 2.17 -6.78 -9.71
CA ASN A 114 1.71 -7.02 -11.08
C ASN A 114 0.32 -6.42 -11.33
N GLN A 115 -0.58 -6.51 -10.35
CA GLN A 115 -1.93 -5.92 -10.42
C GLN A 115 -1.85 -4.38 -10.49
N LEU A 116 -1.08 -3.77 -9.59
CA LEU A 116 -0.88 -2.32 -9.56
C LEU A 116 -0.26 -1.80 -10.86
N ALA A 117 0.73 -2.49 -11.42
CA ALA A 117 1.31 -2.11 -12.71
C ALA A 117 0.26 -2.02 -13.82
N GLU A 118 -0.74 -2.92 -13.79
CA GLU A 118 -1.87 -2.90 -14.71
C GLU A 118 -2.84 -1.75 -14.39
N THR A 119 -3.16 -1.54 -13.11
CA THR A 119 -4.13 -0.55 -12.64
C THR A 119 -3.64 0.89 -12.84
N VAL A 120 -2.37 1.16 -12.61
CA VAL A 120 -1.73 2.49 -12.75
C VAL A 120 -1.11 2.74 -14.12
N GLN A 121 -1.41 1.89 -15.11
CA GLN A 121 -0.84 1.99 -16.46
C GLN A 121 -1.05 3.37 -17.09
N ASN A 122 -2.26 3.94 -16.94
CA ASN A 122 -2.59 5.27 -17.42
C ASN A 122 -3.76 5.88 -16.63
N VAL A 123 -3.84 7.22 -16.67
CA VAL A 123 -4.83 8.00 -15.93
C VAL A 123 -6.28 7.65 -16.28
N ARG A 124 -6.56 7.28 -17.55
CA ARG A 124 -7.92 6.93 -17.99
C ARG A 124 -8.40 5.64 -17.32
N LYS A 125 -7.54 4.62 -17.24
CA LYS A 125 -7.87 3.35 -16.58
C LYS A 125 -8.06 3.56 -15.07
N PHE A 126 -7.12 4.29 -14.45
CA PHE A 126 -7.18 4.59 -13.03
C PHE A 126 -8.46 5.36 -12.66
N ASN A 127 -8.73 6.49 -13.32
CA ASN A 127 -9.92 7.31 -13.05
C ASN A 127 -11.23 6.61 -13.47
N GLY A 128 -11.17 5.63 -14.39
CA GLY A 128 -12.31 4.86 -14.86
C GLY A 128 -12.77 3.74 -13.92
N GLY A 129 -12.21 3.64 -12.72
CA GLY A 129 -12.56 2.62 -11.71
C GLY A 129 -11.35 1.92 -11.10
N GLY A 130 -10.18 1.97 -11.75
CA GLY A 130 -8.96 1.37 -11.23
C GLY A 130 -8.50 1.95 -9.89
N PHE A 131 -8.92 3.17 -9.52
CA PHE A 131 -8.61 3.72 -8.19
C PHE A 131 -9.17 2.87 -7.04
N GLU A 132 -10.30 2.19 -7.21
CA GLU A 132 -10.86 1.30 -6.18
C GLU A 132 -10.01 0.04 -6.02
N GLU A 133 -9.53 -0.53 -7.13
CA GLU A 133 -8.59 -1.65 -7.13
C GLU A 133 -7.27 -1.24 -6.48
N ALA A 134 -6.73 -0.08 -6.84
CA ALA A 134 -5.51 0.46 -6.24
C ALA A 134 -5.68 0.70 -4.74
N ARG A 135 -6.85 1.21 -4.30
CA ARG A 135 -7.15 1.38 -2.88
C ARG A 135 -7.07 0.05 -2.14
N ARG A 136 -7.71 -1.01 -2.65
CA ARG A 136 -7.63 -2.36 -2.08
C ARG A 136 -6.19 -2.86 -2.02
N ASP A 137 -5.48 -2.80 -3.15
CA ASP A 137 -4.17 -3.41 -3.27
C ASP A 137 -3.12 -2.66 -2.42
N PHE A 138 -3.22 -1.34 -2.31
CA PHE A 138 -2.36 -0.56 -1.42
C PHE A 138 -2.70 -0.75 0.06
N THR A 139 -3.98 -0.90 0.42
CA THR A 139 -4.36 -1.24 1.80
C THR A 139 -3.82 -2.61 2.19
N GLU A 140 -3.88 -3.59 1.30
CA GLU A 140 -3.30 -4.92 1.54
C GLU A 140 -1.77 -4.86 1.63
N LEU A 141 -1.11 -4.11 0.75
CA LEU A 141 0.34 -3.88 0.85
C LEU A 141 0.73 -3.21 2.17
N ALA A 142 0.00 -2.20 2.62
CA ALA A 142 0.28 -1.55 3.89
C ALA A 142 0.21 -2.55 5.06
N MET A 143 -0.84 -3.35 5.13
CA MET A 143 -0.97 -4.45 6.11
C MET A 143 0.21 -5.43 6.00
N LEU A 144 0.56 -5.90 4.80
CA LEU A 144 1.66 -6.85 4.62
C LEU A 144 3.00 -6.27 5.04
N PHE A 145 3.25 -4.99 4.79
CA PHE A 145 4.50 -4.33 5.16
C PHE A 145 4.58 -4.03 6.67
N GLU A 146 3.45 -3.85 7.35
CA GLU A 146 3.41 -3.91 8.82
C GLU A 146 3.76 -5.31 9.32
N ILE A 147 3.15 -6.36 8.74
CA ILE A 147 3.48 -7.74 9.08
C ILE A 147 4.97 -8.01 8.86
N ILE A 148 5.55 -7.59 7.73
CA ILE A 148 6.98 -7.75 7.43
C ILE A 148 7.87 -7.13 8.52
N ALA A 149 7.49 -5.95 9.04
CA ALA A 149 8.25 -5.27 10.09
C ALA A 149 8.27 -6.06 11.41
N GLU A 150 7.15 -6.74 11.73
CA GLU A 150 6.98 -7.51 12.97
C GLU A 150 7.30 -9.00 12.84
N HIS A 151 7.42 -9.53 11.62
CA HIS A 151 7.55 -10.96 11.35
C HIS A 151 8.92 -11.51 11.78
N ASP A 152 8.99 -12.62 12.50
CA ASP A 152 10.27 -13.16 13.00
C ASP A 152 11.08 -13.92 11.96
N GLY A 153 10.40 -14.55 10.99
CA GLY A 153 11.04 -15.21 9.86
C GLY A 153 11.80 -14.26 8.92
N ASP A 154 12.61 -14.82 8.03
CA ASP A 154 13.36 -14.05 7.03
C ASP A 154 12.43 -13.67 5.86
N VAL A 155 11.89 -12.46 5.92
CA VAL A 155 11.07 -11.87 4.86
C VAL A 155 11.87 -10.78 4.16
N ARG A 156 11.81 -10.76 2.82
CA ARG A 156 12.41 -9.69 2.02
C ARG A 156 11.81 -8.34 2.43
N TRP A 157 12.58 -7.27 2.20
CA TRP A 157 12.16 -5.87 2.38
C TRP A 157 11.99 -5.37 3.81
N LYS A 158 12.39 -6.16 4.83
CA LYS A 158 12.40 -5.72 6.24
C LYS A 158 13.02 -4.35 6.49
N GLU A 159 14.13 -4.05 5.80
CA GLU A 159 14.83 -2.75 5.89
C GLU A 159 13.92 -1.56 5.52
N PHE A 160 13.00 -1.75 4.58
CA PHE A 160 12.11 -0.71 4.09
C PHE A 160 10.70 -0.82 4.67
N ALA A 161 10.46 -1.75 5.61
CA ALA A 161 9.12 -2.21 5.94
C ALA A 161 8.19 -1.08 6.38
N LEU A 162 8.62 -0.29 7.37
CA LEU A 162 7.82 0.81 7.92
C LEU A 162 7.66 1.96 6.92
N THR A 163 8.70 2.31 6.17
CA THR A 163 8.60 3.37 5.14
C THR A 163 7.60 2.96 4.04
N ALA A 164 7.68 1.71 3.60
CA ALA A 164 6.81 1.18 2.56
C ALA A 164 5.36 1.10 3.05
N ARG A 165 5.13 0.59 4.28
CA ARG A 165 3.83 0.61 4.95
C ARG A 165 3.19 1.99 4.92
N ASP A 166 3.88 3.03 5.39
CA ASP A 166 3.33 4.39 5.45
C ASP A 166 3.06 4.97 4.05
N GLY A 167 3.92 4.64 3.09
CA GLY A 167 3.75 5.02 1.69
C GLY A 167 2.50 4.38 1.07
N PHE A 168 2.28 3.09 1.30
CA PHE A 168 1.14 2.34 0.77
C PHE A 168 -0.15 2.70 1.49
N ALA A 169 -0.14 2.86 2.82
CA ALA A 169 -1.30 3.31 3.59
C ALA A 169 -1.83 4.64 3.05
N ARG A 170 -0.95 5.63 2.86
CA ARG A 170 -1.31 6.94 2.30
C ARG A 170 -1.85 6.84 0.88
N ALA A 171 -1.24 6.03 0.02
CA ALA A 171 -1.74 5.84 -1.35
C ALA A 171 -3.08 5.11 -1.40
N GLY A 172 -3.30 4.13 -0.51
CA GLY A 172 -4.59 3.46 -0.35
C GLY A 172 -5.68 4.46 0.05
N PHE A 173 -5.41 5.28 1.08
CA PHE A 173 -6.32 6.32 1.54
C PHE A 173 -6.65 7.33 0.43
N ASN A 174 -5.63 7.83 -0.28
CA ASN A 174 -5.80 8.81 -1.36
C ASN A 174 -6.47 8.22 -2.61
N SER A 175 -6.39 6.90 -2.79
CA SER A 175 -7.09 6.17 -3.86
C SER A 175 -8.57 5.95 -3.57
N LYS A 176 -9.16 6.59 -2.54
CA LYS A 176 -10.62 6.63 -2.34
C LYS A 176 -11.36 7.36 -3.48
N VAL A 177 -10.68 8.21 -4.24
CA VAL A 177 -11.23 8.92 -5.39
C VAL A 177 -10.25 8.88 -6.57
N GLY A 178 -10.77 8.70 -7.79
CA GLY A 178 -10.00 8.77 -9.02
C GLY A 178 -9.73 10.21 -9.46
N THR A 179 -8.52 10.70 -9.23
CA THR A 179 -8.06 12.04 -9.65
C THR A 179 -6.66 11.97 -10.22
N ASP A 180 -6.22 13.01 -10.93
CA ASP A 180 -4.84 13.10 -11.42
C ASP A 180 -3.80 13.07 -10.30
N ASN A 181 -4.15 13.57 -9.10
CA ASN A 181 -3.25 13.57 -7.95
C ASN A 181 -3.14 12.17 -7.33
N SER A 182 -4.27 11.50 -7.10
CA SER A 182 -4.26 10.11 -6.60
C SER A 182 -3.64 9.15 -7.61
N PHE A 183 -3.82 9.37 -8.91
CA PHE A 183 -3.12 8.62 -9.96
C PHE A 183 -1.59 8.79 -9.88
N LYS A 184 -1.10 10.03 -9.75
CA LYS A 184 0.35 10.29 -9.66
C LYS A 184 0.96 9.62 -8.43
N GLU A 185 0.29 9.70 -7.29
CA GLU A 185 0.74 9.05 -6.07
C GLU A 185 0.70 7.53 -6.17
N ALA A 186 -0.41 6.96 -6.66
CA ALA A 186 -0.55 5.53 -6.90
C ALA A 186 0.55 5.02 -7.84
N LYS A 187 0.82 5.74 -8.93
CA LYS A 187 1.89 5.37 -9.86
C LYS A 187 3.27 5.39 -9.20
N LEU A 188 3.57 6.44 -8.43
CA LEU A 188 4.82 6.54 -7.70
C LEU A 188 4.99 5.40 -6.67
N ARG A 189 3.93 5.04 -5.95
CA ARG A 189 3.99 3.91 -5.00
C ARG A 189 4.06 2.56 -5.70
N ALA A 190 3.43 2.39 -6.85
CA ALA A 190 3.59 1.18 -7.65
C ALA A 190 5.04 1.00 -8.13
N GLU A 191 5.70 2.09 -8.53
CA GLU A 191 7.14 2.09 -8.85
C GLU A 191 7.99 1.71 -7.62
N ASP A 192 7.64 2.16 -6.42
CA ASP A 192 8.33 1.76 -5.18
C ASP A 192 8.22 0.24 -4.93
N VAL A 193 7.03 -0.36 -5.05
CA VAL A 193 6.87 -1.83 -4.93
C VAL A 193 7.69 -2.55 -6.02
N GLU A 194 7.68 -2.05 -7.25
CA GLU A 194 8.43 -2.62 -8.37
C GLU A 194 9.94 -2.63 -8.09
N GLN A 195 10.47 -1.52 -7.53
CA GLN A 195 11.88 -1.45 -7.11
C GLN A 195 12.19 -2.48 -6.02
N LEU A 196 11.36 -2.57 -4.99
CA LEU A 196 11.53 -3.55 -3.91
C LEU A 196 11.52 -4.98 -4.47
N VAL A 197 10.54 -5.34 -5.30
CA VAL A 197 10.42 -6.67 -5.89
C VAL A 197 11.67 -7.05 -6.71
N ARG A 198 12.23 -6.09 -7.45
CA ARG A 198 13.47 -6.24 -8.22
C ARG A 198 14.75 -6.27 -7.37
N GLY A 199 14.66 -6.06 -6.07
CA GLY A 199 15.81 -6.01 -5.16
C GLY A 199 16.52 -4.66 -5.11
N GLY A 200 15.87 -3.60 -5.60
CA GLY A 200 16.29 -2.22 -5.40
C GLY A 200 15.90 -1.67 -4.03
N SER A 201 16.08 -0.36 -3.88
CA SER A 201 15.77 0.40 -2.67
C SER A 201 14.75 1.49 -2.98
N ILE A 202 14.03 1.93 -1.96
CA ILE A 202 13.08 3.06 -2.06
C ILE A 202 13.58 4.23 -1.21
N ASP A 203 13.04 5.42 -1.46
CA ASP A 203 13.35 6.60 -0.66
C ASP A 203 12.87 6.41 0.78
N THR A 204 13.80 6.25 1.71
CA THR A 204 13.53 6.15 3.13
C THR A 204 13.06 7.50 3.66
N ARG A 205 11.88 7.51 4.29
CA ARG A 205 11.37 8.62 5.09
C ARG A 205 11.29 8.17 6.54
N GLU A 206 11.30 9.14 7.45
CA GLU A 206 10.96 8.86 8.85
C GLU A 206 9.55 8.29 8.90
N ALA A 207 9.48 6.98 9.17
CA ALA A 207 8.22 6.25 9.33
C ALA A 207 7.75 6.40 10.78
N ASP A 208 6.44 6.34 11.01
CA ASP A 208 5.90 6.38 12.38
C ASP A 208 5.93 4.98 13.00
N PRO A 209 6.88 4.62 13.87
CA PRO A 209 6.94 3.26 14.43
C PRO A 209 5.74 2.93 15.34
N LYS A 210 4.84 3.89 15.61
CA LYS A 210 3.67 3.73 16.48
C LYS A 210 2.35 3.99 15.74
N ALA A 211 2.36 3.92 14.40
CA ALA A 211 1.14 4.02 13.61
C ALA A 211 0.12 2.98 14.11
N THR A 212 -1.12 3.44 14.35
CA THR A 212 -2.23 2.57 14.75
C THR A 212 -2.81 1.85 13.54
N TRP A 213 -3.48 0.72 13.78
CA TRP A 213 -3.95 -0.14 12.69
C TRP A 213 -5.00 0.51 11.78
N ASP A 214 -5.81 1.46 12.26
CA ASP A 214 -6.69 2.30 11.43
C ASP A 214 -5.95 3.25 10.50
N ALA A 215 -4.73 3.67 10.86
CA ALA A 215 -3.88 4.48 9.98
C ALA A 215 -3.14 3.62 8.93
N ILE A 216 -2.98 2.33 9.20
CA ILE A 216 -2.25 1.38 8.33
C ILE A 216 -3.20 0.79 7.29
N ALA A 217 -4.37 0.30 7.70
CA ALA A 217 -5.28 -0.40 6.83
C ALA A 217 -6.76 -0.12 7.13
N ASP A 218 -7.49 0.22 6.07
CA ASP A 218 -8.94 0.43 6.12
C ASP A 218 -9.70 -0.91 6.11
N ARG A 219 -10.78 -1.04 6.88
CA ARG A 219 -11.66 -2.22 6.87
C ARG A 219 -12.31 -2.47 5.50
N PRO A 220 -12.97 -1.51 4.82
CA PRO A 220 -13.71 -1.82 3.60
C PRO A 220 -12.86 -2.44 2.46
N PRO A 221 -11.65 -1.94 2.16
CA PRO A 221 -10.80 -2.59 1.16
C PRO A 221 -10.31 -3.98 1.59
N LEU A 222 -10.01 -4.21 2.88
CA LEU A 222 -9.70 -5.55 3.38
C LEU A 222 -10.90 -6.51 3.27
N MET A 223 -12.13 -6.03 3.50
CA MET A 223 -13.34 -6.84 3.27
C MET A 223 -13.50 -7.24 1.79
N GLN A 224 -13.22 -6.32 0.86
CA GLN A 224 -13.21 -6.65 -0.57
C GLN A 224 -12.15 -7.71 -0.91
N ARG A 225 -10.96 -7.61 -0.29
CA ARG A 225 -9.90 -8.60 -0.46
C ARG A 225 -10.30 -9.98 0.08
N LEU A 226 -10.94 -10.03 1.25
CA LEU A 226 -11.50 -11.25 1.83
C LEU A 226 -12.59 -11.86 0.95
N GLU A 227 -13.47 -11.04 0.37
CA GLU A 227 -14.49 -11.52 -0.56
C GLU A 227 -13.86 -12.19 -1.80
N ILE A 228 -12.82 -11.59 -2.37
CA ILE A 228 -12.03 -12.18 -3.47
C ILE A 228 -11.38 -13.49 -3.00
N ALA A 229 -10.72 -13.48 -1.84
CA ALA A 229 -10.04 -14.63 -1.27
C ALA A 229 -10.99 -15.81 -1.12
N TYR A 230 -12.16 -15.57 -0.54
CA TYR A 230 -13.10 -16.63 -0.21
C TYR A 230 -13.97 -17.02 -1.41
N GLN A 231 -14.73 -16.08 -1.98
CA GLN A 231 -15.76 -16.40 -2.97
C GLN A 231 -15.17 -16.78 -4.33
N LYS A 232 -14.12 -16.08 -4.77
CA LYS A 232 -13.54 -16.27 -6.11
C LYS A 232 -12.44 -17.33 -6.13
N ARG A 233 -11.82 -17.64 -4.98
CA ARG A 233 -10.68 -18.55 -4.89
C ARG A 233 -10.96 -19.71 -3.94
N LEU A 234 -10.87 -19.50 -2.63
CA LEU A 234 -10.83 -20.60 -1.66
C LEU A 234 -12.00 -21.57 -1.82
N LYS A 235 -13.23 -21.03 -1.88
CA LYS A 235 -14.46 -21.81 -1.98
C LYS A 235 -14.51 -22.73 -3.22
N PRO A 236 -14.30 -22.24 -4.46
CA PRO A 236 -14.26 -23.13 -5.63
C PRO A 236 -13.07 -24.11 -5.58
N MET A 237 -11.89 -23.67 -5.13
CA MET A 237 -10.69 -24.52 -5.08
C MET A 237 -10.81 -25.67 -4.07
N THR A 238 -11.62 -25.53 -3.02
CA THR A 238 -11.91 -26.61 -2.05
C THR A 238 -13.21 -27.37 -2.33
N ALA A 239 -13.89 -27.12 -3.45
CA ALA A 239 -15.24 -27.66 -3.69
C ALA A 239 -15.26 -29.19 -3.91
N SER A 240 -14.15 -29.77 -4.34
CA SER A 240 -13.98 -31.21 -4.54
C SER A 240 -12.53 -31.61 -4.31
N GLU A 241 -12.28 -32.92 -4.16
CA GLU A 241 -10.92 -33.45 -4.05
C GLU A 241 -10.06 -33.14 -5.29
N SER A 242 -10.65 -33.13 -6.48
CA SER A 242 -9.94 -32.80 -7.72
C SER A 242 -9.50 -31.35 -7.76
N GLU A 243 -10.40 -30.43 -7.40
CA GLU A 243 -10.08 -28.99 -7.31
C GLU A 243 -9.02 -28.75 -6.25
N PHE A 244 -9.16 -29.39 -5.08
CA PHE A 244 -8.21 -29.27 -3.98
C PHE A 244 -6.79 -29.68 -4.44
N LYS A 245 -6.67 -30.87 -5.04
CA LYS A 245 -5.38 -31.39 -5.53
C LYS A 245 -4.75 -30.54 -6.62
N SER A 246 -5.56 -29.83 -7.42
CA SER A 246 -5.07 -29.00 -8.51
C SER A 246 -4.63 -27.61 -8.05
N ASN A 247 -5.01 -27.19 -6.84
CA ASN A 247 -4.84 -25.83 -6.36
C ASN A 247 -4.18 -25.75 -4.96
N VAL A 248 -3.49 -26.82 -4.51
CA VAL A 248 -2.92 -26.94 -3.15
C VAL A 248 -2.12 -25.69 -2.73
N GLU A 249 -1.24 -25.19 -3.59
CA GLU A 249 -0.41 -24.02 -3.30
C GLU A 249 -1.24 -22.73 -3.19
N GLU A 250 -2.19 -22.50 -4.10
CA GLU A 250 -3.05 -21.32 -4.08
C GLU A 250 -4.05 -21.37 -2.90
N ILE A 251 -4.53 -22.55 -2.50
CA ILE A 251 -5.36 -22.74 -1.31
C ILE A 251 -4.55 -22.37 -0.05
N LEU A 252 -3.30 -22.84 0.06
CA LEU A 252 -2.42 -22.49 1.16
C LEU A 252 -2.24 -20.97 1.23
N HIS A 253 -1.91 -20.36 0.09
CA HIS A 253 -1.69 -18.93 -0.04
C HIS A 253 -2.90 -18.12 0.42
N GLU A 254 -4.09 -18.39 -0.13
CA GLU A 254 -5.30 -17.65 0.23
C GLU A 254 -5.72 -17.87 1.68
N ALA A 255 -5.56 -19.08 2.22
CA ALA A 255 -5.87 -19.37 3.61
C ALA A 255 -4.95 -18.60 4.58
N GLU A 256 -3.65 -18.55 4.31
CA GLU A 256 -2.71 -17.75 5.13
C GLU A 256 -3.01 -16.24 5.04
N ILE A 257 -3.40 -15.72 3.87
CA ILE A 257 -3.80 -14.30 3.74
C ILE A 257 -5.10 -14.00 4.50
N ILE A 258 -6.11 -14.87 4.41
CA ILE A 258 -7.34 -14.70 5.20
C ILE A 258 -7.03 -14.73 6.70
N ALA A 259 -6.17 -15.64 7.13
CA ALA A 259 -5.75 -15.72 8.53
C ALA A 259 -5.03 -14.43 8.98
N ALA A 260 -4.13 -13.90 8.14
CA ALA A 260 -3.41 -12.66 8.42
C ALA A 260 -4.34 -11.46 8.53
N ILE A 261 -5.31 -11.32 7.61
CA ILE A 261 -6.32 -10.25 7.67
C ILE A 261 -7.18 -10.40 8.93
N GLY A 262 -7.67 -11.60 9.23
CA GLY A 262 -8.46 -11.87 10.44
C GLY A 262 -7.69 -11.52 11.72
N HIS A 263 -6.38 -11.76 11.74
CA HIS A 263 -5.53 -11.36 12.85
C HIS A 263 -5.33 -9.84 12.94
N ALA A 264 -5.05 -9.17 11.82
CA ALA A 264 -4.90 -7.72 11.74
C ALA A 264 -6.15 -6.98 12.27
N MET A 265 -7.34 -7.50 11.96
CA MET A 265 -8.61 -6.92 12.41
C MET A 265 -8.84 -6.96 13.93
N GLN A 266 -8.08 -7.78 14.66
CA GLN A 266 -8.15 -7.88 16.13
C GLN A 266 -7.14 -6.95 16.83
N LYS A 267 -6.24 -6.32 16.07
CA LYS A 267 -5.17 -5.50 16.65
C LYS A 267 -5.71 -4.16 17.16
N GLU A 268 -5.06 -3.64 18.20
CA GLU A 268 -5.40 -2.36 18.80
C GLU A 268 -5.37 -1.23 17.75
N GLY A 269 -6.42 -0.42 17.75
CA GLY A 269 -6.60 0.67 16.80
C GLY A 269 -7.26 0.26 15.48
N PHE A 270 -7.51 -1.02 15.19
CA PHE A 270 -8.29 -1.40 14.01
C PHE A 270 -9.78 -1.05 14.19
N GLU A 271 -10.51 -0.78 13.10
CA GLU A 271 -11.95 -0.47 13.19
C GLU A 271 -12.73 -1.59 13.92
N TYR A 272 -13.46 -1.23 14.98
CA TYR A 272 -14.20 -2.14 15.89
C TYR A 272 -13.35 -3.08 16.77
N TYR A 273 -12.06 -2.81 16.98
CA TYR A 273 -11.21 -3.65 17.84
C TYR A 273 -11.65 -3.72 19.32
N ASP A 274 -12.42 -2.73 19.79
CA ASP A 274 -12.94 -2.65 21.15
C ASP A 274 -14.32 -3.31 21.31
N ASP A 275 -14.91 -3.79 20.22
CA ASP A 275 -16.13 -4.58 20.22
C ASP A 275 -15.80 -6.08 20.27
N ALA A 276 -16.13 -6.69 21.42
CA ALA A 276 -15.83 -8.09 21.69
C ALA A 276 -16.47 -9.07 20.68
N ASP A 277 -17.66 -8.75 20.15
CA ASP A 277 -18.35 -9.62 19.19
C ASP A 277 -17.63 -9.57 17.83
N TYR A 278 -17.24 -8.37 17.38
CA TYR A 278 -16.45 -8.18 16.16
C TYR A 278 -15.09 -8.89 16.23
N VAL A 279 -14.38 -8.73 17.33
CA VAL A 279 -13.08 -9.40 17.57
C VAL A 279 -13.28 -10.92 17.57
N THR A 280 -14.34 -11.42 18.21
CA THR A 280 -14.66 -12.84 18.24
C THR A 280 -14.92 -13.40 16.82
N PHE A 281 -15.68 -12.68 15.99
CA PHE A 281 -15.90 -13.11 14.59
C PHE A 281 -14.61 -13.10 13.76
N SER A 282 -13.76 -12.08 13.96
CA SER A 282 -12.46 -11.97 13.29
C SER A 282 -11.53 -13.14 13.69
N GLN A 283 -11.52 -13.50 14.97
CA GLN A 283 -10.78 -14.65 15.49
C GLN A 283 -11.31 -15.97 14.91
N GLN A 284 -12.63 -16.16 14.86
CA GLN A 284 -13.23 -17.37 14.28
C GLN A 284 -12.86 -17.54 12.80
N MET A 285 -12.84 -16.44 12.03
CA MET A 285 -12.38 -16.44 10.64
C MET A 285 -10.91 -16.82 10.54
N GLN A 286 -10.04 -16.22 11.37
CA GLN A 286 -8.62 -16.55 11.43
C GLN A 286 -8.41 -18.03 11.72
N GLU A 287 -9.05 -18.57 12.76
CA GLU A 287 -8.92 -19.96 13.16
C GLU A 287 -9.44 -20.93 12.09
N ALA A 288 -10.55 -20.60 11.42
CA ALA A 288 -11.07 -21.40 10.32
C ALA A 288 -10.08 -21.43 9.13
N ALA A 289 -9.48 -20.29 8.79
CA ALA A 289 -8.47 -20.21 7.74
C ALA A 289 -7.20 -21.01 8.10
N LEU A 290 -6.74 -20.96 9.36
CA LEU A 290 -5.63 -21.79 9.84
C LEU A 290 -5.94 -23.30 9.82
N LYS A 291 -7.21 -23.70 10.01
CA LYS A 291 -7.64 -25.10 9.80
C LYS A 291 -7.53 -25.50 8.33
N VAL A 292 -7.78 -24.60 7.38
CA VAL A 292 -7.54 -24.87 5.95
C VAL A 292 -6.05 -25.06 5.69
N VAL A 293 -5.19 -24.17 6.22
CA VAL A 293 -3.72 -24.30 6.13
C VAL A 293 -3.26 -25.67 6.65
N LYS A 294 -3.76 -26.09 7.82
CA LYS A 294 -3.45 -27.40 8.39
C LYS A 294 -3.91 -28.54 7.47
N ALA A 295 -5.13 -28.47 6.96
CA ALA A 295 -5.67 -29.50 6.06
C ALA A 295 -4.87 -29.61 4.75
N VAL A 296 -4.38 -28.49 4.21
CA VAL A 296 -3.46 -28.47 3.07
C VAL A 296 -2.14 -29.19 3.40
N LYS A 297 -1.53 -28.87 4.54
CA LYS A 297 -0.28 -29.51 5.00
C LYS A 297 -0.43 -31.02 5.23
N GLU A 298 -1.63 -31.46 5.62
CA GLU A 298 -1.98 -32.88 5.80
C GLU A 298 -2.50 -33.55 4.51
N ASN A 299 -2.57 -32.81 3.40
CA ASN A 299 -3.14 -33.26 2.12
C ASN A 299 -4.57 -33.84 2.27
N ASN A 300 -5.40 -33.19 3.09
CA ASN A 300 -6.73 -33.63 3.46
C ASN A 300 -7.82 -32.73 2.84
N ALA A 301 -8.33 -33.15 1.67
CA ALA A 301 -9.32 -32.38 0.90
C ALA A 301 -10.65 -32.16 1.64
N ASP A 302 -11.14 -33.18 2.35
CA ASP A 302 -12.41 -33.09 3.07
C ASP A 302 -12.30 -32.12 4.25
N ALA A 303 -11.19 -32.18 5.00
CA ALA A 303 -10.93 -31.23 6.08
C ALA A 303 -10.78 -29.80 5.57
N ALA A 304 -10.11 -29.61 4.42
CA ALA A 304 -9.97 -28.30 3.79
C ALA A 304 -11.32 -27.74 3.36
N ARG A 305 -12.19 -28.58 2.77
CA ARG A 305 -13.55 -28.19 2.38
C ARG A 305 -14.42 -27.80 3.57
N THR A 306 -14.39 -28.57 4.65
CA THR A 306 -15.12 -28.24 5.87
C THR A 306 -14.64 -26.91 6.46
N ALA A 307 -13.32 -26.76 6.64
CA ALA A 307 -12.74 -25.54 7.20
C ALA A 307 -13.00 -24.30 6.31
N ALA A 308 -12.99 -24.44 4.98
CA ALA A 308 -13.38 -23.36 4.07
C ALA A 308 -14.87 -23.00 4.24
N GLY A 309 -15.74 -23.97 4.51
CA GLY A 309 -17.12 -23.73 4.90
C GLY A 309 -17.23 -22.88 6.17
N ASP A 310 -16.43 -23.19 7.19
CA ASP A 310 -16.37 -22.43 8.44
C ASP A 310 -15.90 -20.98 8.21
N VAL A 311 -14.94 -20.75 7.30
CA VAL A 311 -14.57 -19.38 6.88
C VAL A 311 -15.80 -18.64 6.35
N GLY A 312 -16.55 -19.23 5.43
CA GLY A 312 -17.78 -18.63 4.91
C GLY A 312 -18.86 -18.37 5.95
N GLN A 313 -18.97 -19.24 6.94
CA GLN A 313 -19.90 -19.06 8.05
C GLN A 313 -19.49 -17.85 8.91
N SER A 314 -18.19 -17.69 9.21
CA SER A 314 -17.69 -16.53 9.96
C SER A 314 -17.97 -15.20 9.23
N CYS A 315 -17.82 -15.15 7.90
CA CYS A 315 -18.20 -14.00 7.10
C CYS A 315 -19.70 -13.69 7.20
N THR A 316 -20.55 -14.72 7.19
CA THR A 316 -22.00 -14.56 7.28
C THR A 316 -22.41 -14.01 8.64
N LEU A 317 -21.90 -14.60 9.73
CA LEU A 317 -22.19 -14.18 11.10
C LEU A 317 -21.74 -12.74 11.37
N CYS A 318 -20.53 -12.38 10.91
CA CYS A 318 -20.05 -11.00 11.04
C CYS A 318 -20.98 -10.01 10.31
N HIS A 319 -21.38 -10.30 9.07
CA HIS A 319 -22.25 -9.42 8.26
C HIS A 319 -23.73 -9.36 8.69
N GLU A 320 -24.15 -10.19 9.66
CA GLU A 320 -25.45 -10.01 10.31
C GLU A 320 -25.46 -8.78 11.24
N SER A 321 -24.30 -8.46 11.83
CA SER A 321 -24.13 -7.35 12.78
C SER A 321 -23.30 -6.18 12.23
N TYR A 322 -22.31 -6.44 11.37
CA TYR A 322 -21.32 -5.48 10.89
C TYR A 322 -21.22 -5.54 9.35
N ARG A 323 -21.99 -4.72 8.64
CA ARG A 323 -21.88 -4.57 7.16
C ARG A 323 -20.95 -3.43 6.80
#